data_AF-A0A9P7BS32-F1
#
_entry.id   AF-A0A9P7BS32-F1
#
_cell.length_a   1.000
_cell.length_b   1.000
_cell.length_c   1.000
_cell.angle_alpha   90.00
_cell.angle_beta   90.00
_cell.angle_gamma   90.00
#
_symmetry.space_group_name_H-M   'P 1'
#
loop_
_entity.id
_entity.type
_entity.pdbx_description
1 polymer ?
#
loop_
_entity_poly.entity_id
_entity_poly.type
_entity_poly.pdbx_seq_one_letter_code
_entity_poly.pdbx_strand_id
1 'polypeptide(L)'
;MLRLTRLRPSYHKTLVCLQRRHIADNKDPFPDLAIRHSKEAALESSYPNLPPIPRPNEKTEDKRRRLTYQSRKRGILETDLLLSTFAKTWLPKFNADQLKEYDQLLDEPDWDIFYWATEKKPIPEKWQKSEIFQLIKQHAKNEEKKVLRMPDLETK
;
A
#
# COMPACT_ATOMS: atom_id res chain seq x y z
N MET A 1 -51.83 -56.68 30.31
CA MET A 1 -50.95 -57.03 31.44
C MET A 1 -50.19 -55.77 31.87
N LEU A 2 -50.35 -55.36 33.13
CA LEU A 2 -49.76 -54.18 33.76
C LEU A 2 -48.37 -54.47 34.37
N ARG A 3 -47.43 -53.51 34.28
CA ARG A 3 -46.49 -53.07 35.34
C ARG A 3 -46.09 -51.60 35.03
N LEU A 4 -46.65 -50.58 35.70
CA LEU A 4 -46.13 -49.91 36.92
C LEU A 4 -44.67 -49.41 36.75
N THR A 5 -44.32 -48.12 36.79
CA THR A 5 -44.42 -47.23 37.98
C THR A 5 -43.96 -45.78 37.74
N ARG A 6 -44.62 -44.86 38.48
CA ARG A 6 -44.14 -43.65 39.21
C ARG A 6 -43.65 -42.39 38.47
N LEU A 7 -44.53 -41.38 38.54
CA LEU A 7 -44.28 -39.93 38.60
C LEU A 7 -43.22 -39.50 39.63
N ARG A 8 -42.45 -38.44 39.30
CA ARG A 8 -41.95 -37.33 40.17
C ARG A 8 -41.05 -36.36 39.34
N PRO A 9 -40.75 -35.12 39.79
CA PRO A 9 -41.63 -33.95 39.89
C PRO A 9 -41.08 -32.71 39.12
N SER A 10 -41.92 -31.69 38.98
CA SER A 10 -41.57 -30.33 38.53
C SER A 10 -40.62 -29.62 39.48
N TYR A 11 -39.58 -28.98 38.93
CA TYR A 11 -38.87 -27.87 39.60
C TYR A 11 -38.43 -26.81 38.58
N HIS A 12 -39.15 -25.70 38.55
CA HIS A 12 -38.59 -24.40 38.17
C HIS A 12 -37.38 -24.09 39.04
N LYS A 13 -36.25 -23.75 38.43
CA LYS A 13 -35.24 -22.85 39.01
C LYS A 13 -34.49 -22.15 37.88
N THR A 14 -34.78 -20.87 37.74
CA THR A 14 -33.93 -19.88 37.10
C THR A 14 -32.51 -20.00 37.66
N LEU A 15 -31.53 -20.23 36.80
CA LEU A 15 -30.14 -19.92 37.08
C LEU A 15 -29.75 -18.78 36.14
N VAL A 16 -30.16 -17.58 36.53
CA VAL A 16 -29.34 -16.39 36.26
C VAL A 16 -28.02 -16.69 36.96
N CYS A 17 -27.03 -17.16 36.21
CA CYS A 17 -25.67 -17.19 36.69
C CYS A 17 -25.24 -15.74 36.81
N LEU A 18 -25.50 -15.19 37.99
CA LEU A 18 -24.98 -13.93 38.46
C LEU A 18 -23.47 -14.13 38.64
N GLN A 19 -22.73 -14.19 37.54
CA GLN A 19 -21.30 -13.95 37.57
C GLN A 19 -21.16 -12.45 37.85
N ARG A 20 -21.28 -12.11 39.13
CA ARG A 20 -20.98 -10.81 39.69
C ARG A 20 -19.67 -10.35 39.06
N ARG A 21 -19.73 -9.23 38.34
CA ARG A 21 -18.59 -8.50 37.83
C ARG A 21 -17.64 -8.24 39.00
N HIS A 22 -16.63 -9.09 39.18
CA HIS A 22 -15.38 -8.62 39.71
C HIS A 22 -14.70 -7.91 38.54
N ILE A 23 -15.05 -6.64 38.36
CA ILE A 23 -14.10 -5.69 37.80
C ILE A 23 -13.03 -5.60 38.89
N ALA A 24 -12.09 -6.55 38.86
CA ALA A 24 -10.80 -6.27 39.44
C ALA A 24 -10.33 -4.98 38.77
N ASP A 25 -9.76 -4.08 39.56
CA ASP A 25 -8.96 -2.95 39.08
C ASP A 25 -7.80 -3.52 38.28
N ASN A 26 -8.09 -3.97 37.06
CA ASN A 26 -7.12 -4.54 36.18
C ASN A 26 -6.36 -3.34 35.64
N LYS A 27 -5.32 -2.94 36.37
CA LYS A 27 -4.27 -2.06 35.91
C LYS A 27 -3.41 -2.76 34.85
N ASP A 28 -4.04 -3.53 33.97
CA ASP A 28 -3.39 -3.95 32.75
C ASP A 28 -3.23 -2.67 31.93
N PRO A 29 -1.99 -2.23 31.65
CA PRO A 29 -1.75 -1.02 30.86
C PRO A 29 -2.20 -1.17 29.41
N PHE A 30 -2.70 -2.34 29.05
CA PHE A 30 -3.17 -2.68 27.71
C PHE A 30 -4.67 -2.98 27.75
N PRO A 31 -5.45 -2.42 26.81
CA PRO A 31 -6.89 -2.66 26.76
C PRO A 31 -7.17 -4.14 26.49
N ASP A 32 -8.27 -4.63 27.07
CA ASP A 32 -8.82 -5.98 26.87
C ASP A 32 -8.81 -6.34 25.37
N LEU A 33 -8.40 -7.56 25.02
CA LEU A 33 -8.32 -8.03 23.63
C LEU A 33 -9.66 -7.89 22.90
N ALA A 34 -10.78 -7.94 23.65
CA ALA A 34 -12.12 -7.67 23.13
C ALA A 34 -12.30 -6.22 22.63
N ILE A 35 -11.60 -5.26 23.23
CA ILE A 35 -11.60 -3.85 22.79
C ILE A 35 -10.83 -3.70 21.49
N ARG A 36 -9.74 -4.44 21.26
CA ARG A 36 -8.89 -4.31 20.05
C ARG A 36 -9.63 -4.61 18.73
N HIS A 37 -10.69 -5.41 18.79
CA HIS A 37 -11.55 -5.74 17.65
C HIS A 37 -12.91 -5.05 17.71
N SER A 38 -13.12 -4.14 18.66
CA SER A 38 -14.37 -3.39 18.76
C SER A 38 -14.46 -2.34 17.66
N LYS A 39 -15.68 -1.99 17.28
CA LYS A 39 -15.94 -0.96 16.28
C LYS A 39 -15.46 0.43 16.75
N GLU A 40 -15.30 0.63 18.06
CA GLU A 40 -14.72 1.85 18.64
C GLU A 40 -13.18 1.87 18.58
N ALA A 41 -12.52 0.70 18.54
CA ALA A 41 -11.07 0.60 18.31
C ALA A 41 -10.68 0.53 16.83
N ALA A 42 -11.66 0.51 15.93
CA ALA A 42 -11.45 0.80 14.53
C ALA A 42 -10.99 2.25 14.40
N LEU A 43 -9.68 2.44 14.56
CA LEU A 43 -9.00 3.64 14.14
C LEU A 43 -9.43 3.96 12.71
N GLU A 44 -10.17 5.05 12.53
CA GLU A 44 -9.99 5.88 11.34
C GLU A 44 -8.49 6.08 11.22
N SER A 45 -7.85 5.33 10.31
CA SER A 45 -6.39 5.24 10.09
C SER A 45 -5.59 6.27 10.90
N SER A 46 -4.93 5.87 12.00
CA SER A 46 -4.09 6.78 12.84
C SER A 46 -3.02 7.51 12.05
N TYR A 47 -2.70 7.02 10.87
CA TYR A 47 -1.63 7.53 10.05
C TYR A 47 -2.26 8.41 8.97
N PRO A 48 -2.19 9.75 9.11
CA PRO A 48 -2.50 10.63 8.00
C PRO A 48 -1.56 10.32 6.84
N ASN A 49 -2.04 10.44 5.60
CA ASN A 49 -1.19 10.37 4.41
C ASN A 49 -0.23 11.58 4.47
N LEU A 50 0.98 11.35 4.99
CA LEU A 50 1.96 12.40 5.19
C LEU A 50 2.49 12.87 3.84
N PRO A 51 2.68 14.19 3.64
CA PRO A 51 3.26 14.68 2.41
C PRO A 51 4.71 14.17 2.26
N PRO A 52 5.18 13.96 1.03
CA PRO A 52 6.56 13.61 0.75
C PRO A 52 7.53 14.63 1.35
N ILE A 53 8.64 14.13 1.93
CA ILE A 53 9.63 14.97 2.61
C ILE A 53 10.45 15.73 1.54
N PRO A 54 10.45 17.07 1.54
CA PRO A 54 11.20 17.85 0.56
C PRO A 54 12.71 17.72 0.78
N ARG A 55 13.49 17.67 -0.31
CA ARG A 55 14.97 17.63 -0.27
C ARG A 55 15.58 18.74 -1.13
N PRO A 56 15.89 19.92 -0.56
CA PRO A 56 16.30 21.10 -1.33
C PRO A 56 17.75 21.07 -1.84
N ASN A 57 18.67 20.34 -1.17
CA ASN A 57 20.13 20.47 -1.40
C ASN A 57 20.80 19.21 -1.99
N GLU A 58 20.08 18.40 -2.76
CA GLU A 58 20.67 17.19 -3.38
C GLU A 58 21.37 17.50 -4.72
N LYS A 59 22.53 16.89 -4.97
CA LYS A 59 23.20 16.96 -6.29
C LYS A 59 22.39 16.19 -7.32
N THR A 60 22.43 16.59 -8.59
CA THR A 60 21.68 15.94 -9.68
C THR A 60 22.01 14.45 -9.83
N GLU A 61 23.27 14.06 -9.65
CA GLU A 61 23.65 12.63 -9.68
C GLU A 61 23.06 11.84 -8.51
N ASP A 62 23.07 12.40 -7.31
CA ASP A 62 22.52 11.75 -6.12
C ASP A 62 21.01 11.61 -6.24
N LYS A 63 20.34 12.63 -6.80
CA LYS A 63 18.92 12.58 -7.17
C LYS A 63 18.63 11.46 -8.16
N ARG A 64 19.44 11.31 -9.22
CA ARG A 64 19.31 10.20 -10.18
C ARG A 64 19.48 8.84 -9.51
N ARG A 65 20.51 8.66 -8.67
CA ARG A 65 20.73 7.41 -7.92
C ARG A 65 19.53 7.07 -7.03
N ARG A 66 19.00 8.07 -6.33
CA ARG A 66 17.82 7.94 -5.48
C ARG A 66 16.58 7.55 -6.26
N LEU A 67 16.29 8.26 -7.36
CA LEU A 67 15.14 7.97 -8.22
C LEU A 67 15.25 6.57 -8.82
N THR A 68 16.43 6.16 -9.30
CA THR A 68 16.67 4.79 -9.75
C THR A 68 16.36 3.76 -8.67
N TYR A 69 16.75 4.03 -7.42
CA TYR A 69 16.43 3.15 -6.30
C TYR A 69 14.92 3.07 -6.04
N GLN A 70 14.23 4.21 -5.99
CA GLN A 70 12.78 4.27 -5.77
C GLN A 70 11.99 3.58 -6.87
N SER A 71 12.43 3.69 -8.13
CA SER A 71 11.80 3.00 -9.26
C SER A 71 11.94 1.48 -9.20
N ARG A 72 12.98 0.97 -8.51
CA ARG A 72 13.27 -0.47 -8.34
C ARG A 72 12.71 -1.08 -7.04
N LYS A 73 12.04 -0.28 -6.21
CA LYS A 73 11.57 -0.68 -4.88
C LYS A 73 10.09 -0.37 -4.73
N ARG A 74 9.29 -0.92 -5.64
CA ARG A 74 7.83 -0.80 -5.65
C ARG A 74 7.14 -1.99 -4.99
N GLY A 75 5.86 -1.82 -4.66
CA GLY A 75 5.06 -2.84 -4.00
C GLY A 75 4.64 -3.98 -4.91
N ILE A 76 4.57 -3.75 -6.22
CA ILE A 76 4.18 -4.75 -7.23
C ILE A 76 5.24 -4.89 -8.33
N LEU A 77 5.41 -6.11 -8.85
CA LEU A 77 6.44 -6.44 -9.83
C LEU A 77 6.19 -5.78 -11.19
N GLU A 78 4.92 -5.59 -11.56
CA GLU A 78 4.51 -5.01 -12.83
C GLU A 78 5.02 -3.57 -12.98
N THR A 79 4.75 -2.73 -11.99
CA THR A 79 5.22 -1.34 -11.94
C THR A 79 6.74 -1.29 -11.78
N ASP A 80 7.30 -2.19 -10.98
CA ASP A 80 8.75 -2.29 -10.76
C ASP A 80 9.52 -2.58 -12.06
N LEU A 81 9.08 -3.55 -12.86
CA LEU A 81 9.70 -3.88 -14.15
C LEU A 81 9.52 -2.75 -15.18
N LEU A 82 8.34 -2.12 -15.21
CA LEU A 82 8.07 -1.00 -16.10
C LEU A 82 8.98 0.19 -15.78
N LEU A 83 9.03 0.62 -14.52
CA LEU A 83 9.77 1.81 -14.11
C LEU A 83 11.28 1.58 -14.04
N SER A 84 11.76 0.40 -13.67
CA SER A 84 13.19 0.10 -13.61
C SER A 84 13.86 0.12 -14.99
N THR A 85 13.21 -0.49 -15.99
CA THR A 85 13.70 -0.49 -17.39
C THR A 85 13.61 0.90 -18.02
N PHE A 86 12.54 1.64 -17.72
CA PHE A 86 12.40 3.04 -18.10
C PHE A 86 13.52 3.89 -17.49
N ALA A 87 13.74 3.76 -16.18
CA ALA A 87 14.71 4.55 -15.44
C ALA A 87 16.12 4.36 -15.98
N LYS A 88 16.54 3.12 -16.24
CA LYS A 88 17.86 2.83 -16.83
C LYS A 88 18.08 3.58 -18.15
N THR A 89 17.05 3.70 -18.97
CA THR A 89 17.16 4.28 -20.32
C THR A 89 17.07 5.80 -20.33
N TRP A 90 16.23 6.38 -19.45
CA TRP A 90 15.83 7.78 -19.53
C TRP A 90 16.44 8.67 -18.44
N LEU A 91 16.67 8.19 -17.21
CA LEU A 91 17.20 9.03 -16.12
C LEU A 91 18.55 9.70 -16.43
N PRO A 92 19.50 9.07 -17.16
CA PRO A 92 20.74 9.74 -17.56
C PRO A 92 20.51 10.93 -18.49
N LYS A 93 19.40 10.93 -19.24
CA LYS A 93 19.06 11.95 -20.26
C LYS A 93 18.23 13.10 -19.70
N PHE A 94 17.68 12.97 -18.50
CA PHE A 94 16.79 13.97 -17.93
C PHE A 94 17.49 15.19 -17.35
N ASN A 95 16.87 16.34 -17.56
CA ASN A 95 17.19 17.63 -16.94
C ASN A 95 16.66 17.71 -15.50
N ALA A 96 17.07 18.73 -14.75
CA ALA A 96 16.67 18.89 -13.35
C ALA A 96 15.15 18.98 -13.15
N ASP A 97 14.43 19.69 -14.03
CA ASP A 97 12.97 19.85 -13.96
C ASP A 97 12.25 18.53 -14.26
N GLN A 98 12.73 17.78 -15.26
CA GLN A 98 12.23 16.46 -15.60
C GLN A 98 12.44 15.45 -14.46
N LEU A 99 13.58 15.53 -13.76
CA LEU A 99 13.83 14.72 -12.57
C LEU A 99 12.88 15.08 -11.42
N LYS A 100 12.51 16.36 -11.27
CA LYS A 100 11.54 16.81 -10.26
C LYS A 100 10.13 16.32 -10.60
N GLU A 101 9.73 16.40 -11.86
CA GLU A 101 8.45 15.88 -12.32
C GLU A 101 8.36 14.36 -12.15
N TYR A 102 9.44 13.64 -12.46
CA TYR A 102 9.53 12.21 -12.20
C TYR A 102 9.45 11.88 -10.70
N ASP A 103 10.12 12.64 -9.83
CA ASP A 103 10.02 12.50 -8.37
C ASP A 103 8.57 12.60 -7.88
N GLN A 104 7.82 13.58 -8.39
CA GLN A 104 6.39 13.75 -8.06
C GLN A 104 5.53 12.60 -8.58
N LEU A 105 5.84 12.04 -9.75
CA LEU A 105 5.14 10.88 -10.29
C LEU A 105 5.35 9.64 -9.41
N LEU A 106 6.55 9.50 -8.85
CA LEU A 106 6.91 8.37 -7.99
C LEU A 106 6.16 8.36 -6.65
N ASP A 107 5.56 9.48 -6.24
CA ASP A 107 4.73 9.57 -5.03
C ASP A 107 3.30 8.99 -5.22
N GLU A 108 2.89 8.72 -6.47
CA GLU A 108 1.60 8.12 -6.78
C GLU A 108 1.56 6.61 -6.46
N PRO A 109 0.38 6.04 -6.19
CA PRO A 109 0.25 4.62 -5.89
C PRO A 109 0.57 3.75 -7.12
N ASP A 110 1.30 2.65 -6.88
CA ASP A 110 1.87 1.81 -7.93
C ASP A 110 0.84 1.27 -8.94
N TRP A 111 -0.35 0.89 -8.44
CA TRP A 111 -1.44 0.38 -9.28
C TRP A 111 -1.97 1.43 -10.25
N ASP A 112 -2.11 2.68 -9.80
CA ASP A 112 -2.65 3.72 -10.66
C ASP A 112 -1.64 4.12 -11.73
N ILE A 113 -0.35 4.22 -11.40
CA ILE A 113 0.73 4.41 -12.38
C ILE A 113 0.64 3.34 -13.48
N PHE A 114 0.51 2.08 -13.10
CA PHE A 114 0.41 0.97 -14.04
C PHE A 114 -0.84 1.03 -14.91
N TYR A 115 -2.01 1.32 -14.32
CA TYR A 115 -3.26 1.40 -15.07
C TYR A 115 -3.32 2.58 -16.03
N TRP A 116 -2.72 3.71 -15.67
CA TRP A 116 -2.61 4.87 -16.55
C TRP A 116 -1.64 4.58 -17.71
N ALA A 117 -0.51 3.91 -17.42
CA ALA A 117 0.47 3.54 -18.44
C ALA A 117 -0.10 2.52 -19.45
N THR A 118 -0.95 1.59 -18.99
CA THR A 118 -1.60 0.57 -19.83
C THR A 118 -2.95 1.00 -20.43
N GLU A 119 -3.32 2.28 -20.26
CA GLU A 119 -4.58 2.86 -20.79
C GLU A 119 -5.86 2.19 -20.26
N LYS A 120 -5.77 1.49 -19.11
CA LYS A 120 -6.92 0.86 -18.44
C LYS A 120 -7.76 1.85 -17.65
N LYS A 121 -7.14 2.93 -17.18
CA LYS A 121 -7.80 4.06 -16.51
C LYS A 121 -7.45 5.38 -17.22
N PRO A 122 -8.35 6.37 -17.22
CA PRO A 122 -8.01 7.69 -17.75
C PRO A 122 -6.91 8.34 -16.91
N ILE A 123 -6.02 9.06 -17.60
CA ILE A 123 -4.91 9.77 -16.98
C ILE A 123 -5.48 11.02 -16.26
N PRO A 124 -5.12 11.28 -15.00
CA PRO A 124 -5.52 12.50 -14.29
C PRO A 124 -4.99 13.76 -14.98
N GLU A 125 -5.71 14.87 -14.87
CA GLU A 125 -5.38 16.14 -15.54
C GLU A 125 -3.93 16.60 -15.26
N LYS A 126 -3.44 16.38 -14.03
CA LYS A 126 -2.05 16.66 -13.63
C LYS A 126 -0.99 16.02 -14.54
N TRP A 127 -1.25 14.81 -15.03
CA TRP A 127 -0.28 14.02 -15.80
C TRP A 127 -0.58 14.01 -17.30
N GLN A 128 -1.73 14.53 -17.75
CA GLN A 128 -2.08 14.55 -19.17
C GLN A 128 -1.09 15.36 -20.02
N LYS A 129 -0.57 16.46 -19.46
CA LYS A 129 0.38 17.37 -20.12
C LYS A 129 1.85 17.02 -19.83
N SER A 130 2.10 16.00 -19.02
CA SER A 130 3.44 15.59 -18.62
C SER A 130 4.18 14.91 -19.76
N GLU A 131 5.35 15.43 -20.11
CA GLU A 131 6.23 14.80 -21.11
C GLU A 131 6.72 13.43 -20.61
N ILE A 132 7.07 13.35 -19.33
CA ILE A 132 7.60 12.14 -18.69
C ILE A 132 6.56 11.03 -18.70
N PHE A 133 5.30 11.36 -18.39
CA PHE A 133 4.23 10.38 -18.40
C PHE A 133 3.96 9.83 -19.80
N GLN A 134 4.04 10.69 -20.83
CA GLN A 134 3.91 10.25 -22.22
C GLN A 134 5.04 9.30 -22.63
N LEU A 135 6.28 9.54 -22.19
CA LEU A 135 7.41 8.64 -22.42
C LEU A 135 7.20 7.28 -21.72
N ILE A 136 6.67 7.26 -20.50
CA ILE A 136 6.35 6.02 -19.78
C ILE A 136 5.25 5.24 -20.50
N LYS A 137 4.19 5.94 -20.95
CA LYS A 137 3.11 5.34 -21.74
C LYS A 137 3.65 4.71 -23.03
N GLN A 138 4.56 5.39 -23.72
CA GLN A 138 5.21 4.85 -24.91
C GLN A 138 6.09 3.63 -24.58
N HIS A 139 6.84 3.68 -23.48
CA HIS A 139 7.66 2.56 -23.00
C HIS A 139 6.79 1.33 -22.65
N ALA A 140 5.62 1.55 -22.05
CA ALA A 140 4.68 0.49 -21.68
C ALA A 140 4.12 -0.28 -22.88
N LYS A 141 4.02 0.34 -24.06
CA LYS A 141 3.57 -0.34 -25.29
C LYS A 141 4.55 -1.41 -25.76
N ASN A 142 5.83 -1.30 -25.40
CA ASN A 142 6.88 -2.27 -25.71
C ASN A 142 6.85 -2.71 -27.18
N GLU A 143 7.03 -1.77 -28.11
CA GLU A 143 6.93 -2.01 -29.56
C GLU A 143 7.90 -3.12 -30.03
N GLU A 144 9.04 -3.23 -29.37
CA GLU A 144 10.08 -4.23 -29.65
C GLU A 144 9.74 -5.63 -29.11
N LYS A 145 8.65 -5.77 -28.34
CA LYS A 145 8.18 -7.02 -27.70
C LYS A 145 9.27 -7.74 -26.91
N LYS A 146 10.19 -6.99 -26.31
CA LYS A 146 11.27 -7.54 -25.50
C LYS A 146 10.72 -8.03 -24.17
N VAL A 147 11.29 -9.13 -23.65
CA VAL A 147 10.97 -9.60 -22.30
C VAL A 147 11.55 -8.60 -21.30
N LEU A 148 10.69 -7.96 -20.52
CA LEU A 148 11.12 -7.05 -19.47
C LEU A 148 11.75 -7.85 -18.34
N ARG A 149 13.01 -7.53 -18.04
CA ARG A 149 13.77 -8.07 -16.91
C ARG A 149 14.32 -6.92 -16.09
N MET A 150 14.39 -7.14 -14.79
CA MET A 150 15.04 -6.19 -13.88
C MET A 150 16.48 -5.96 -14.36
N PRO A 151 16.87 -4.73 -14.68
CA PRO A 151 18.21 -4.47 -15.16
C PRO A 151 19.27 -4.68 -14.07
N ASP A 152 20.43 -5.15 -14.50
CA ASP A 152 21.62 -5.22 -13.66
C ASP A 152 22.08 -3.82 -13.24
N LEU A 153 22.66 -3.77 -12.04
CA LEU A 153 23.32 -2.59 -11.51
C LEU A 153 24.65 -2.39 -12.23
N GLU A 154 24.94 -1.16 -12.65
CA GLU A 154 26.26 -0.83 -13.17
C GLU A 154 27.28 -0.95 -12.04
N THR A 155 28.32 -1.76 -12.26
CA THR A 155 29.50 -1.79 -11.41
C THR A 155 30.37 -0.62 -11.82
N LYS A 156 30.54 0.34 -10.90
CA LYS A 156 31.33 1.55 -11.12
C LYS A 156 32.82 1.27 -10.91
#